data_AF-A0A9D2QMV5-F1
#
_entry.id   AF-A0A9D2QMV5-F1
#
_cell.length_a   1.000
_cell.length_b   1.000
_cell.length_c   1.000
_cell.angle_alpha   90.00
_cell.angle_beta   90.00
_cell.angle_gamma   90.00
#
_symmetry.space_group_name_H-M   'P 1'
#
loop_
_entity.id
_entity.type
_entity.pdbx_description
1 polymer ?
#
loop_
_entity_poly.entity_id
_entity_poly.type
_entity_poly.pdbx_seq_one_letter_code
_entity_poly.pdbx_strand_id
1 'polypeptide(L)'
;MQKPKMILFDYGQTLVDEGEFQGVRGAEAVLQYAVKNPCRRTAEEVQRAADQLNRSLGRFGPASGHMHHVEIPNHMFNAYLYESQGIELSLLPEQIDEVFWNAAAPGKPTAGIEGFLMWLKE
;
A
#
# COMPACT_ATOMS: atom_id res chain seq x y z
N MET A 1 31.30 26.24 -1.32
CA MET A 1 30.48 25.10 -1.79
C MET A 1 29.36 25.61 -2.69
N GLN A 2 28.95 24.85 -3.70
CA GLN A 2 27.78 25.19 -4.52
C GLN A 2 26.50 24.66 -3.84
N LYS A 3 25.41 25.46 -3.86
CA LYS A 3 24.09 25.04 -3.34
C LYS A 3 23.50 23.96 -4.25
N PRO A 4 22.89 22.89 -3.71
CA PRO A 4 22.18 21.91 -4.53
C PRO A 4 21.03 22.58 -5.29
N LYS A 5 20.81 22.13 -6.54
CA LYS A 5 19.74 22.66 -7.41
C LYS A 5 18.39 21.97 -7.20
N MET A 6 18.39 20.83 -6.51
CA MET A 6 17.23 19.98 -6.28
C MET A 6 17.44 19.18 -5.01
N ILE A 7 16.35 18.93 -4.29
CA ILE A 7 16.28 18.02 -3.15
C ILE A 7 15.15 17.04 -3.45
N LEU A 8 15.45 15.75 -3.41
CA LEU A 8 14.47 14.69 -3.58
C LEU A 8 14.18 14.11 -2.20
N PHE A 9 12.89 13.98 -1.89
CA PHE A 9 12.43 13.34 -0.68
C PHE A 9 11.83 11.99 -1.04
N ASP A 10 12.14 10.99 -0.23
CA ASP A 10 11.27 9.84 -0.15
C ASP A 10 9.90 10.29 0.41
N TYR A 11 8.85 9.55 0.11
CA TYR A 11 7.50 9.90 0.53
C TYR A 11 7.20 9.34 1.92
N GLY A 12 7.12 8.02 2.04
CA GLY A 12 6.74 7.32 3.25
C GLY A 12 7.81 7.44 4.34
N GLN A 13 7.39 7.65 5.58
CA GLN A 13 8.25 7.80 6.75
C GLN A 13 9.30 8.94 6.65
N THR A 14 9.15 9.81 5.64
CA THR A 14 9.97 11.00 5.42
C THR A 14 9.07 12.23 5.34
N LEU A 15 8.26 12.34 4.28
CA LEU A 15 7.27 13.41 4.16
C LEU A 15 5.99 13.10 4.94
N VAL A 16 5.55 11.85 4.86
CA VAL A 16 4.29 11.39 5.45
C VAL A 16 4.58 10.26 6.43
N ASP A 17 4.14 10.45 7.67
CA ASP A 17 4.03 9.41 8.67
C ASP A 17 2.76 8.61 8.41
N GLU A 18 2.93 7.41 7.87
CA GLU A 18 1.84 6.48 7.55
C GLU A 18 1.41 5.62 8.75
N GLY A 19 2.06 5.79 9.92
CA GLY A 19 1.84 4.99 11.10
C GLY A 19 2.19 3.51 10.93
N GLU A 20 1.64 2.67 11.79
CA GLU A 20 1.75 1.23 11.66
C GLU A 20 0.81 0.72 10.56
N PHE A 21 1.33 -0.14 9.69
CA PHE A 21 0.55 -0.77 8.63
C PHE A 21 -0.50 -1.75 9.18
N GLN A 22 -1.77 -1.52 8.84
CA GLN A 22 -2.93 -2.29 9.28
C GLN A 22 -3.62 -2.99 8.10
N GLY A 23 -2.94 -3.94 7.45
CA GLY A 23 -3.43 -4.58 6.22
C GLY A 23 -4.84 -5.19 6.32
N VAL A 24 -5.19 -5.79 7.46
CA VAL A 24 -6.55 -6.33 7.70
C VAL A 24 -7.62 -5.24 7.59
N ARG A 25 -7.36 -4.02 8.10
CA ARG A 25 -8.31 -2.90 8.00
C ARG A 25 -8.47 -2.44 6.55
N GLY A 26 -7.39 -2.46 5.77
CA GLY A 26 -7.44 -2.22 4.33
C GLY A 26 -8.29 -3.25 3.60
N ALA A 27 -8.07 -4.55 3.86
CA ALA A 27 -8.85 -5.62 3.26
C ALA A 27 -10.33 -5.56 3.66
N GLU A 28 -10.63 -5.23 4.92
CA GLU A 28 -11.98 -5.02 5.41
C GLU A 28 -12.69 -3.88 4.66
N ALA A 29 -12.01 -2.75 4.48
CA ALA A 29 -12.56 -1.60 3.76
C ALA A 29 -12.87 -1.94 2.30
N VAL A 30 -11.97 -2.65 1.59
CA VAL A 30 -12.20 -3.04 0.19
C VAL A 30 -13.34 -4.07 0.07
N LEU A 31 -13.44 -5.01 1.01
CA LEU A 31 -14.49 -6.04 1.00
C LEU A 31 -15.91 -5.47 1.11
N GLN A 32 -16.09 -4.24 1.60
CA GLN A 32 -17.38 -3.55 1.60
C GLN A 32 -17.93 -3.33 0.18
N TYR A 33 -17.06 -3.38 -0.83
CA TYR A 33 -17.40 -3.20 -2.24
C TYR A 33 -17.44 -4.52 -3.02
N ALA A 34 -17.43 -5.67 -2.33
CA ALA A 34 -17.55 -6.98 -2.97
C ALA A 34 -18.97 -7.23 -3.49
N VAL A 35 -19.11 -7.40 -4.81
CA VAL A 35 -20.36 -7.81 -5.47
C VAL A 35 -20.50 -9.34 -5.48
N LYS A 36 -19.39 -10.07 -5.40
CA LYS A 36 -19.36 -11.53 -5.18
C LYS A 36 -18.31 -11.89 -4.14
N ASN A 37 -18.71 -12.73 -3.19
CA ASN A 37 -17.81 -13.39 -2.23
C ASN A 37 -18.42 -14.75 -1.82
N PRO A 38 -18.45 -15.74 -2.74
CA PRO A 38 -19.18 -16.99 -2.56
C PRO A 38 -18.61 -17.86 -1.43
N CYS A 39 -17.30 -17.76 -1.19
CA CYS A 39 -16.63 -18.46 -0.09
C CYS A 39 -16.74 -17.73 1.26
N ARG A 40 -17.43 -16.57 1.31
CA ARG A 40 -17.56 -15.73 2.51
C ARG A 40 -16.22 -15.41 3.17
N ARG A 41 -15.22 -15.08 2.34
CA ARG A 41 -13.88 -14.73 2.78
C ARG A 41 -13.91 -13.56 3.75
N THR A 42 -13.21 -13.69 4.87
CA THR A 42 -13.02 -12.58 5.82
C THR A 42 -11.83 -11.70 5.42
N ALA A 43 -11.75 -10.51 6.01
CA ALA A 43 -10.61 -9.59 5.79
C ALA A 43 -9.28 -10.23 6.20
N GLU A 44 -9.25 -10.98 7.30
CA GLU A 44 -8.06 -11.70 7.77
C GLU A 44 -7.65 -12.81 6.81
N GLU A 45 -8.61 -13.50 6.19
CA GLU A 45 -8.33 -14.52 5.18
C GLU A 45 -7.73 -13.92 3.92
N VAL A 46 -8.29 -12.80 3.44
CA VAL A 46 -7.76 -12.05 2.30
C VAL A 46 -6.36 -11.53 2.62
N GLN A 47 -6.13 -10.94 3.79
CA GLN A 47 -4.82 -10.45 4.19
C GLN A 47 -3.80 -11.61 4.29
N ARG A 48 -4.17 -12.76 4.85
CA ARG A 48 -3.29 -13.94 4.87
C ARG A 48 -2.92 -14.41 3.47
N ALA A 49 -3.87 -14.38 2.52
CA ALA A 49 -3.59 -14.71 1.12
C ALA A 49 -2.64 -13.69 0.49
N ALA A 50 -2.83 -12.40 0.75
CA ALA A 50 -1.93 -11.33 0.31
C ALA A 50 -0.51 -11.51 0.86
N ASP A 51 -0.37 -11.83 2.15
CA ASP A 51 0.92 -12.06 2.78
C ASP A 51 1.62 -13.29 2.19
N GLN A 52 0.88 -14.36 1.93
CA GLN A 52 1.41 -15.56 1.29
C GLN A 52 1.88 -15.27 -0.14
N LEU A 53 1.09 -14.52 -0.91
CA LEU A 53 1.44 -14.14 -2.26
C LEU A 53 2.68 -13.25 -2.28
N ASN A 54 2.73 -12.22 -1.43
CA ASN A 54 3.90 -11.37 -1.28
C ASN A 54 5.15 -12.17 -0.91
N ARG A 55 5.05 -13.12 0.03
CA ARG A 55 6.17 -14.05 0.35
C ARG A 55 6.59 -14.89 -0.85
N SER A 56 5.66 -15.44 -1.62
CA SER A 56 5.99 -16.23 -2.83
C SER A 56 6.64 -15.41 -3.93
N LEU A 57 6.29 -14.12 -4.03
CA LEU A 57 6.90 -13.16 -4.94
C LEU A 57 8.23 -12.61 -4.39
N GLY A 58 8.66 -13.09 -3.22
CA GLY A 58 9.85 -12.61 -2.53
C GLY A 58 9.73 -11.16 -2.02
N ARG A 59 8.55 -10.54 -2.04
CA ARG A 59 8.33 -9.16 -1.57
C ARG A 59 8.42 -9.06 -0.04
N PHE A 60 8.98 -7.95 0.43
CA PHE A 60 9.05 -7.57 1.86
C PHE A 60 9.85 -8.53 2.77
N GLY A 61 10.66 -9.42 2.20
CA GLY A 61 11.56 -10.31 2.95
C GLY A 61 12.90 -9.62 3.25
N PRO A 62 13.49 -9.83 4.45
CA PRO A 62 14.78 -9.23 4.81
C PRO A 62 15.95 -9.72 3.93
N ALA A 63 15.83 -10.91 3.34
CA ALA A 63 16.84 -11.50 2.45
C ALA A 63 16.60 -11.20 0.96
N SER A 64 15.48 -10.58 0.59
CA SER A 64 15.05 -10.41 -0.81
C SER A 64 14.98 -8.96 -1.27
N GLY A 65 15.31 -7.99 -0.40
CA GLY A 65 15.28 -6.55 -0.73
C GLY A 65 16.15 -6.16 -1.93
N HIS A 66 17.19 -6.93 -2.24
CA HIS A 66 18.08 -6.73 -3.40
C HIS A 66 17.67 -7.54 -4.64
N MET A 67 16.62 -8.38 -4.53
CA MET A 67 16.11 -9.24 -5.60
C MET A 67 14.84 -8.68 -6.28
N HIS A 68 14.39 -7.49 -5.88
CA HIS A 68 13.29 -6.77 -6.54
C HIS A 68 13.77 -6.16 -7.86
N HIS A 69 14.10 -7.00 -8.83
CA HIS A 69 14.53 -6.55 -10.16
C HIS A 69 13.37 -6.05 -11.02
N VAL A 70 12.13 -6.39 -10.66
CA VAL A 70 10.92 -6.00 -11.37
C VAL A 70 9.87 -5.54 -10.38
N GLU A 71 9.37 -4.33 -10.60
CA GLU A 71 8.23 -3.79 -9.86
C GLU A 71 6.95 -4.50 -10.28
N ILE A 72 6.13 -4.89 -9.31
CA ILE A 72 4.79 -5.44 -9.54
C ILE A 72 3.79 -4.32 -9.21
N PRO A 73 3.12 -3.75 -10.22
CA PRO A 73 2.11 -2.72 -9.98
C PRO A 73 1.00 -3.24 -9.05
N ASN A 74 0.58 -2.40 -8.09
CA ASN A 74 -0.43 -2.78 -7.10
C ASN A 74 -1.76 -3.22 -7.73
N HIS A 75 -2.21 -2.56 -8.81
CA HIS A 75 -3.43 -2.96 -9.50
C HIS A 75 -3.39 -4.41 -10.02
N MET A 76 -2.24 -4.86 -10.54
CA MET A 76 -2.08 -6.25 -11.01
C MET A 76 -2.08 -7.23 -9.84
N PHE A 77 -1.39 -6.87 -8.75
CA PHE A 77 -1.36 -7.66 -7.53
C PHE A 77 -2.77 -7.81 -6.92
N ASN A 78 -3.51 -6.71 -6.81
CA ASN A 78 -4.85 -6.68 -6.25
C ASN A 78 -5.85 -7.43 -7.12
N ALA A 79 -5.83 -7.25 -8.45
CA ALA A 79 -6.67 -8.02 -9.36
C ALA A 79 -6.46 -9.53 -9.17
N TYR A 80 -5.19 -9.99 -9.19
CA TYR A 80 -4.87 -11.40 -8.97
C TYR A 80 -5.31 -11.89 -7.58
N LEU A 81 -5.04 -11.10 -6.53
CA LEU A 81 -5.43 -11.44 -5.16
C LEU A 81 -6.94 -11.68 -5.07
N TYR A 82 -7.76 -10.71 -5.42
CA TYR A 82 -9.22 -10.83 -5.25
C TYR A 82 -9.84 -11.87 -6.18
N GLU A 83 -9.44 -11.92 -7.46
CA GLU A 83 -9.94 -12.91 -8.42
C GLU A 83 -9.58 -14.34 -8.00
N SER A 84 -8.36 -14.58 -7.54
CA SER A 84 -7.95 -15.92 -7.06
C SER A 84 -8.70 -16.39 -5.81
N GLN A 85 -9.25 -15.45 -5.02
CA GLN A 85 -10.11 -15.74 -3.88
C GLN A 85 -11.59 -15.87 -4.25
N GLY A 86 -11.94 -15.68 -5.53
CA GLY A 86 -13.33 -15.70 -6.03
C GLY A 86 -14.12 -14.43 -5.68
N ILE A 87 -13.43 -13.33 -5.37
CA ILE A 87 -14.04 -12.05 -5.00
C ILE A 87 -14.12 -11.17 -6.24
N GLU A 88 -15.31 -10.63 -6.52
CA GLU A 88 -15.53 -9.60 -7.54
C GLU A 88 -15.86 -8.29 -6.84
N LEU A 89 -15.15 -7.22 -7.19
CA LEU A 89 -15.31 -5.89 -6.60
C LEU A 89 -16.03 -4.95 -7.58
N SER A 90 -16.82 -4.02 -7.07
CA SER A 90 -17.45 -2.96 -7.89
C SER A 90 -16.53 -1.76 -8.18
N LEU A 91 -15.27 -1.82 -7.74
CA LEU A 91 -14.32 -0.71 -7.80
C LEU A 91 -13.36 -0.83 -8.99
N LEU A 92 -12.95 0.31 -9.53
CA LEU A 92 -11.81 0.41 -10.44
C LEU A 92 -10.48 0.22 -9.68
N PRO A 93 -9.39 -0.19 -10.35
CA PRO A 93 -8.14 -0.48 -9.66
C PRO A 93 -7.58 0.66 -8.82
N GLU A 94 -7.66 1.90 -9.29
CA GLU A 94 -7.18 3.09 -8.56
C GLU A 94 -8.01 3.33 -7.28
N GLN A 95 -9.31 3.02 -7.34
CA GLN A 95 -10.21 3.14 -6.19
C GLN A 95 -9.96 2.04 -5.15
N ILE A 96 -9.57 0.83 -5.60
CA ILE A 96 -9.17 -0.25 -4.70
C ILE A 96 -7.94 0.21 -3.91
N ASP A 97 -6.93 0.76 -4.59
CA ASP A 97 -5.72 1.25 -3.95
C ASP A 97 -6.03 2.38 -2.96
N GLU A 98 -6.84 3.37 -3.35
CA GLU A 98 -7.24 4.47 -2.48
C GLU A 98 -7.98 3.99 -1.22
N VAL A 99 -9.01 3.15 -1.37
CA VAL A 99 -9.79 2.61 -0.25
C VAL A 99 -8.92 1.77 0.68
N PHE A 100 -8.06 0.93 0.11
CA PHE A 100 -7.15 0.10 0.89
C PHE A 100 -6.17 0.95 1.71
N TRP A 101 -5.43 1.87 1.07
CA TRP A 101 -4.37 2.63 1.73
C TRP A 101 -4.90 3.64 2.74
N ASN A 102 -6.05 4.27 2.48
CA ASN A 102 -6.69 5.17 3.45
C ASN A 102 -7.07 4.45 4.76
N ALA A 103 -7.39 3.16 4.69
CA ALA A 103 -7.73 2.35 5.86
C ALA A 103 -6.52 1.65 6.49
N ALA A 104 -5.57 1.18 5.66
CA ALA A 104 -4.42 0.40 6.10
C ALA A 104 -3.28 1.25 6.67
N ALA A 105 -3.05 2.45 6.13
CA ALA A 105 -1.92 3.29 6.52
C ALA A 105 -2.28 4.79 6.38
N PRO A 106 -3.14 5.32 7.26
CA PRO A 106 -3.61 6.70 7.16
C PRO A 106 -2.46 7.68 7.38
N GLY A 107 -2.06 8.36 6.30
CA GLY A 107 -0.95 9.30 6.29
C GLY A 107 -1.22 10.59 7.06
N LYS A 108 -0.21 11.05 7.81
CA LYS A 108 -0.16 12.37 8.46
C LYS A 108 1.17 13.05 8.11
N PRO A 109 1.27 14.38 8.12
CA PRO A 109 2.56 15.04 7.96
C PRO A 109 3.55 14.56 9.03
N THR A 110 4.76 14.18 8.62
CA THR A 110 5.85 13.89 9.57
C THR A 110 6.09 15.11 10.44
N ALA A 111 6.38 14.90 11.73
CA ALA A 111 6.59 15.99 12.68
C ALA A 111 7.63 17.01 12.16
N GLY A 112 7.21 18.28 12.03
CA GLY A 112 8.06 19.37 11.57
C GLY A 112 8.28 19.46 10.06
N ILE A 113 7.73 18.54 9.26
CA ILE A 113 8.00 18.50 7.82
C ILE A 113 7.47 19.73 7.08
N GLU A 114 6.28 20.23 7.45
CA GLU A 114 5.68 21.38 6.79
C GLU A 114 6.56 22.63 6.96
N GLY A 115 7.03 22.88 8.18
CA GLY A 115 7.95 23.98 8.47
C GLY A 115 9.30 23.83 7.76
N PHE A 116 9.82 22.60 7.69
CA PHE A 116 11.06 22.32 6.95
C PHE A 116 10.91 22.56 5.43
N LEU A 117 9.80 22.11 4.83
CA LEU A 117 9.52 22.34 3.41
C LEU A 117 9.27 23.82 3.10
N MET A 118 8.68 24.57 4.02
CA MET A 118 8.55 26.03 3.90
C MET A 118 9.91 26.72 3.92
N TRP A 119 10.78 26.36 4.87
CA TRP A 119 12.13 26.91 4.98
C TRP A 119 12.98 26.67 3.73
N LEU A 120 12.84 25.50 3.09
CA LEU A 120 13.59 25.19 1.86
C LEU A 120 13.17 26.02 0.64
N LYS A 121 11.98 26.64 0.66
CA LYS A 121 11.51 27.52 -0.42
C LYS A 121 12.08 28.94 -0.32
N GLU A 122 12.62 29.32 0.84
CA GLU A 122 13.31 30.60 1.09
C GLU A 122 14.76 30.60 0.56
#